data_AF-A0A1C4KCZ2-F1
#
_entry.id   AF-A0A1C4KCZ2-F1
#
_cell.length_a   1.000
_cell.length_b   1.000
_cell.length_c   1.000
_cell.angle_alpha   90.00
_cell.angle_beta   90.00
_cell.angle_gamma   90.00
#
_symmetry.space_group_name_H-M   'P 1'
#
loop_
_entity.id
_entity.type
_entity.pdbx_description
1 polymer ?
#
loop_
_entity_poly.entity_id
_entity_poly.type
_entity_poly.pdbx_seq_one_letter_code
_entity_poly.pdbx_strand_id
1 'polypeptide(L)' 'MSILNEPQGAAAADTGTYANELPVRRKQPGKVVVSWLTTTDHKTIGTLYLATSFAFFLIGGVMALVMRAELARPGLQI' A
#
# COMPACT_ATOMS: atom_id res chain seq x y z
N MET A 1 -48.36 -3.17 49.55
CA MET A 1 -48.50 -4.21 48.52
C MET A 1 -48.59 -3.46 47.19
N SER A 2 -47.69 -3.54 46.22
CA SER A 2 -46.71 -4.54 45.89
C SER A 2 -45.82 -3.92 44.81
N ILE A 3 -44.54 -3.79 45.11
CA ILE A 3 -43.41 -3.96 44.19
C ILE A 3 -43.14 -2.81 43.20
N LEU A 4 -42.10 -2.06 43.57
CA LEU A 4 -41.08 -1.49 42.70
C LEU A 4 -40.84 -2.39 41.48
N ASN A 5 -41.16 -1.91 40.28
CA ASN A 5 -40.56 -2.45 39.06
C ASN A 5 -39.81 -1.32 38.37
N GLU A 6 -38.65 -1.00 38.93
CA GLU A 6 -37.58 -0.33 38.21
C GLU A 6 -37.14 -1.25 37.07
N PRO A 7 -37.27 -0.88 35.79
CA PRO A 7 -36.60 -1.61 34.71
C PRO A 7 -35.12 -1.17 34.67
N GLN A 8 -34.39 -1.32 35.78
CA GLN A 8 -32.95 -1.03 35.87
C GLN A 8 -32.10 -2.23 35.39
N GLY A 9 -32.63 -3.05 34.47
CA GLY A 9 -31.99 -4.23 33.92
C GLY A 9 -31.73 -4.19 32.41
N ALA A 10 -32.26 -3.21 31.68
CA ALA A 10 -32.16 -3.18 30.22
C ALA A 10 -30.97 -2.35 29.68
N ALA A 11 -30.43 -1.40 30.46
CA ALA A 11 -29.41 -0.46 29.97
C ALA A 11 -27.95 -0.93 30.18
N ALA A 12 -27.71 -1.97 30.98
CA ALA A 12 -26.35 -2.41 31.34
C ALA A 12 -25.79 -3.55 30.45
N ALA A 13 -26.59 -4.11 29.53
CA ALA A 13 -26.21 -5.31 28.78
C ALA A 13 -25.69 -5.05 27.36
N ASP A 14 -25.78 -3.82 26.82
CA ASP A 14 -25.54 -3.57 25.40
C ASP A 14 -24.22 -2.86 25.08
N THR A 15 -23.27 -2.82 26.02
CA THR A 15 -21.96 -2.19 25.80
C THR A 15 -20.86 -3.21 25.45
N GLY A 16 -21.11 -4.51 25.61
CA GLY A 16 -20.13 -5.59 25.40
C GLY A 16 -20.19 -6.31 24.05
N THR A 17 -21.29 -6.17 23.30
CA THR A 17 -21.53 -6.96 22.08
C THR A 17 -20.92 -6.31 20.83
N TYR A 18 -20.93 -4.98 20.75
CA TYR A 18 -20.41 -4.22 19.60
C TYR A 18 -18.87 -4.18 19.51
N ALA A 19 -18.15 -4.66 20.52
CA ALA A 19 -16.68 -4.62 20.54
C ALA A 19 -16.02 -5.72 19.68
N ASN A 20 -16.77 -6.76 19.27
CA ASN A 20 -16.20 -7.98 18.68
C ASN A 20 -16.48 -8.18 17.18
N GLU A 21 -17.14 -7.25 16.50
CA GLU A 21 -17.65 -7.47 15.14
C GLU A 21 -16.91 -6.70 14.04
N LEU A 22 -15.74 -6.11 14.33
CA LEU A 22 -14.93 -5.46 13.30
C LEU A 22 -14.51 -6.51 12.24
N PRO A 23 -15.01 -6.44 10.99
CA PRO A 23 -14.60 -7.37 9.96
C PRO A 23 -13.14 -7.08 9.62
N VAL A 24 -12.24 -7.97 10.03
CA VAL A 24 -10.81 -7.93 9.66
C VAL A 24 -10.75 -8.17 8.14
N ARG A 25 -10.86 -7.10 7.37
CA ARG A 25 -10.73 -7.10 5.91
C ARG A 25 -9.28 -7.47 5.58
N ARG A 26 -9.00 -8.77 5.42
CA ARG A 26 -7.73 -9.25 4.85
C ARG A 26 -7.53 -8.57 3.50
N LYS A 27 -6.57 -7.65 3.41
CA LYS A 27 -6.12 -7.10 2.13
C LYS A 27 -5.47 -8.25 1.35
N GLN A 28 -6.17 -8.78 0.36
CA GLN A 28 -5.56 -9.69 -0.61
C GLN A 28 -4.55 -8.91 -1.46
N PRO A 29 -3.26 -9.30 -1.47
CA PRO A 29 -2.20 -8.53 -2.11
C PRO A 29 -2.39 -8.42 -3.63
N GLY A 30 -2.99 -9.43 -4.27
CA GLY A 30 -3.24 -9.42 -5.71
C GLY A 30 -4.21 -8.33 -6.17
N LYS A 31 -5.12 -7.89 -5.30
CA LYS A 31 -6.08 -6.84 -5.64
C LYS A 31 -5.43 -5.45 -5.73
N VAL A 32 -4.27 -5.26 -5.11
CA VAL A 32 -3.54 -3.99 -5.10
C VAL A 32 -2.95 -3.69 -6.47
N VAL A 33 -2.31 -4.68 -7.12
CA VAL A 33 -1.72 -4.51 -8.45
C VAL A 33 -2.80 -4.25 -9.51
N VAL A 34 -3.90 -5.01 -9.47
CA VAL A 34 -5.03 -4.82 -10.40
C VAL A 34 -5.71 -3.47 -10.17
N SER A 35 -5.91 -3.06 -8.92
CA SER A 35 -6.45 -1.74 -8.57
C SER A 35 -5.53 -0.60 -8.99
N TRP A 36 -4.22 -0.83 -9.08
CA TRP A 36 -3.25 0.17 -9.52
C TRP A 36 -3.24 0.30 -11.04
N LEU A 37 -3.38 -0.81 -11.77
CA LEU A 37 -3.43 -0.85 -13.23
C LEU A 37 -4.75 -0.28 -13.79
N THR A 38 -5.87 -0.48 -13.09
CA THR A 38 -7.20 0.00 -13.53
C THR A 38 -7.57 1.37 -12.93
N THR A 39 -6.62 2.08 -12.31
CA THR A 39 -6.90 3.36 -11.65
C THR A 39 -6.84 4.55 -12.61
N THR A 40 -7.83 5.45 -12.53
CA THR A 40 -7.90 6.69 -13.35
C THR A 40 -7.46 7.94 -12.57
N ASP A 41 -7.06 7.79 -11.32
CA ASP A 41 -6.61 8.90 -10.47
C ASP A 41 -5.23 9.42 -10.88
N HIS A 42 -5.14 10.72 -11.18
CA HIS A 42 -3.93 11.36 -11.69
C HIS A 42 -2.77 11.41 -10.67
N LYS A 43 -3.04 11.34 -9.36
CA LYS A 43 -1.96 11.28 -8.35
C LYS A 43 -1.31 9.90 -8.35
N THR A 44 -2.13 8.87 -8.48
CA THR A 44 -1.65 7.50 -8.58
C THR A 44 -0.92 7.28 -9.89
N ILE A 45 -1.47 7.75 -11.02
CA ILE A 45 -0.78 7.74 -12.32
C ILE A 45 0.53 8.52 -12.23
N GLY A 46 0.57 9.69 -11.58
CA GLY A 46 1.83 10.40 -11.35
C GLY A 46 2.88 9.55 -10.62
N THR A 47 2.45 8.80 -9.60
CA THR A 47 3.33 7.91 -8.82
C THR A 47 3.80 6.70 -9.63
N LEU A 48 2.94 6.10 -10.47
CA LEU A 48 3.32 5.05 -11.45
C LEU A 48 4.52 5.52 -12.27
N TYR A 49 4.39 6.71 -12.87
CA TYR A 49 5.37 7.28 -13.79
C TYR A 49 6.66 7.65 -13.08
N LEU A 50 6.56 8.24 -11.88
CA LEU A 50 7.74 8.59 -11.09
C LEU A 50 8.51 7.35 -10.66
N ALA A 51 7.81 6.29 -10.23
CA ALA A 51 8.44 5.01 -9.86
C ALA A 51 9.12 4.33 -11.06
N THR A 52 8.43 4.23 -12.20
CA THR A 52 8.97 3.60 -13.41
C THR A 52 10.12 4.40 -14.02
N SER A 53 9.97 5.71 -14.18
CA SER A 53 11.05 6.58 -14.67
C SER A 53 12.28 6.54 -13.77
N PHE A 54 12.11 6.53 -12.44
CA PHE A 54 13.21 6.39 -11.50
C PHE A 54 13.92 5.04 -11.63
N ALA A 55 13.17 3.95 -11.82
CA ALA A 55 13.76 2.63 -12.06
C ALA A 55 14.60 2.62 -13.36
N PHE A 56 14.08 3.16 -14.46
CA PHE A 56 14.83 3.28 -15.71
C PHE A 56 16.02 4.24 -15.60
N PHE A 57 15.90 5.31 -14.82
CA PHE A 57 17.00 6.24 -14.54
C PHE A 57 18.16 5.52 -13.84
N LEU A 58 17.89 4.66 -12.85
CA LEU A 58 18.93 3.86 -12.20
C LEU A 58 19.58 2.88 -13.17
N ILE A 59 18.79 2.17 -13.98
CA ILE A 59 19.31 1.22 -14.97
C ILE A 59 20.21 1.94 -15.99
N GLY A 60 19.69 3.03 -16.60
CA GLY A 60 20.44 3.84 -17.55
C GLY A 60 21.65 4.52 -16.93
N GLY A 61 21.52 4.99 -15.69
CA GLY A 61 22.60 5.59 -14.92
C GLY A 61 23.74 4.61 -14.65
N VAL A 62 23.42 3.36 -14.27
CA VAL A 62 24.41 2.30 -14.11
C VAL A 62 25.09 1.98 -15.45
N MET A 63 24.33 1.83 -16.54
CA MET A 63 24.92 1.62 -17.86
C MET A 63 25.84 2.78 -18.28
N ALA A 64 25.44 4.02 -17.99
CA ALA A 64 26.28 5.19 -18.25
C ALA A 64 27.56 5.20 -17.41
N LEU A 65 27.49 4.78 -16.13
CA LEU A 65 28.67 4.60 -15.29
C LEU A 65 29.61 3.54 -15.84
N VAL A 66 29.09 2.42 -16.34
CA VAL A 66 29.90 1.36 -16.96
C VAL A 66 30.63 1.90 -18.19
N MET A 67 29.93 2.58 -19.10
CA MET A 67 30.57 3.21 -20.26
C MET A 67 31.67 4.20 -19.83
N ARG A 68 31.42 5.00 -18.79
CA ARG A 68 32.43 5.91 -18.22
C ARG A 68 33.62 5.16 -17.62
N ALA A 69 33.39 4.00 -17.00
CA ALA A 69 34.44 3.17 -16.41
C ALA A 69 35.36 2.56 -17.49
N GLU A 70 34.79 2.13 -18.63
CA GLU A 70 35.57 1.64 -19.78
C GLU A 70 36.49 2.73 -20.35
N LEU A 71 36.02 3.97 -20.47
CA LEU A 71 36.85 5.10 -20.93
C LEU A 71 37.90 5.52 -19.89
N ALA A 72 37.69 5.25 -18.60
CA ALA A 72 38.64 5.61 -17.55
C ALA A 72 39.93 4.77 -17.58
N ARG A 73 39.89 3.57 -18.19
CA ARG A 73 41.07 2.73 -18.44
C ARG A 73 41.02 2.17 -19.87
N PRO A 74 41.45 2.94 -20.87
CA PRO A 74 41.44 2.49 -22.26
C PRO A 74 42.43 1.34 -22.44
N GLY A 75 41.95 0.16 -22.87
CA GLY A 75 42.82 -0.98 -23.18
C GLY A 75 42.21 -2.39 -23.06
N LEU A 76 41.00 -2.54 -22.49
CA LEU A 76 40.30 -3.83 -22.39
C LEU A 76 39.36 -4.05 -23.60
N GLN A 77 39.88 -3.87 -24.81
CA GLN A 77 39.18 -4.26 -26.03
C GLN A 77 39.47 -5.75 -26.31
N ILE A 78 38.50 -6.62 -26.04
CA ILE A 78 38.38 -7.91 -26.73
C ILE A 78 37.60 -7.70 -28.03
#